data_AF-A0A519HV82-F1
#
_entry.id   AF-A0A519HV82-F1
#
_cell.length_a   1.000
_cell.length_b   1.000
_cell.length_c   1.000
_cell.angle_alpha   90.00
_cell.angle_beta   90.00
_cell.angle_gamma   90.00
#
_symmetry.space_group_name_H-M   'P 1'
#
loop_
_entity.id
_entity.type
_entity.pdbx_description
1 polymer ?
#
loop_
_entity_poly.entity_id
_entity_poly.type
_entity_poly.pdbx_seq_one_letter_code
_entity_poly.pdbx_strand_id
1 'polypeptide(L)' 'GDLIITGTPQGVGLGFKPPRYLKAGDTVQLGIDGLGTQSQRVVRR' A
#
# COMPACT_ATOMS: atom_id res chain seq x y z
N GLY A 1 9.79 -11.53 -18.08
CA GLY A 1 10.74 -10.89 -17.15
C GLY A 1 10.21 -9.56 -16.70
N ASP A 2 9.60 -8.81 -17.62
CA ASP A 2 9.04 -7.49 -17.33
C ASP A 2 7.80 -7.58 -16.42
N LEU A 3 7.60 -6.54 -15.61
CA LEU A 3 6.51 -6.39 -14.66
C LEU A 3 5.69 -5.15 -14.99
N ILE A 4 4.37 -5.31 -15.14
CA ILE A 4 3.42 -4.21 -15.34
C ILE A 4 2.48 -4.18 -14.14
N ILE A 5 2.38 -3.03 -13.48
CA ILE A 5 1.44 -2.82 -12.37
C ILE A 5 0.17 -2.17 -12.92
N THR A 6 -0.94 -2.90 -12.87
CA THR A 6 -2.19 -2.59 -13.60
C THR A 6 -3.09 -1.55 -12.91
N GLY A 7 -2.64 -0.95 -11.81
CA GLY A 7 -3.39 0.04 -11.05
C GLY A 7 -3.86 -0.45 -9.68
N THR A 8 -4.56 0.42 -8.95
CA THR A 8 -5.09 0.16 -7.61
C THR A 8 -6.56 0.60 -7.53
N PRO A 9 -7.41 -0.08 -6.73
CA PRO A 9 -8.77 0.37 -6.46
C PRO A 9 -8.82 1.70 -5.69
N GLN A 10 -10.03 2.20 -5.46
CA GLN A 10 -10.27 3.36 -4.60
C GLN A 10 -9.83 3.10 -3.14
N GLY A 11 -9.59 4.19 -2.40
CA GLY A 11 -9.21 4.13 -0.98
C GLY A 11 -7.75 4.49 -0.69
N VAL A 12 -7.02 4.98 -1.69
CA VAL A 12 -5.68 5.55 -1.46
C VAL A 12 -5.75 6.74 -0.52
N GLY A 13 -4.73 6.89 0.32
CA GLY A 13 -4.64 7.90 1.38
C GLY A 13 -4.90 9.35 0.93
N LEU A 14 -4.53 9.68 -0.31
CA LEU A 14 -4.77 10.99 -0.94
C LEU A 14 -6.26 11.35 -1.04
N GLY A 15 -7.14 10.37 -1.20
CA GLY A 15 -8.58 10.59 -1.39
C GLY A 15 -9.36 10.94 -0.12
N PHE A 16 -8.75 10.80 1.06
CA PHE A 16 -9.39 11.16 2.33
C PHE A 16 -9.42 12.68 2.54
N LYS A 17 -10.39 13.16 3.34
CA LYS A 17 -10.48 14.56 3.79
C LYS A 17 -10.50 14.59 5.33
N PRO A 18 -9.38 14.93 6.00
CA PRO A 18 -8.07 15.29 5.44
C PRO A 18 -7.32 14.08 4.83
N PRO A 19 -6.36 14.30 3.90
CA PRO A 19 -5.54 13.23 3.34
C PRO A 19 -4.75 12.49 4.42
N ARG A 20 -4.53 11.18 4.19
CA ARG A 20 -3.80 10.30 5.12
C ARG A 20 -2.57 9.73 4.42
N TYR A 21 -1.38 10.12 4.85
CA TYR A 21 -0.12 9.59 4.32
C TYR A 21 0.56 8.67 5.34
N LEU A 22 1.41 7.79 4.82
CA LEU A 22 2.21 6.86 5.64
C LEU A 22 3.16 7.63 6.56
N LYS A 23 3.36 7.08 7.75
CA LYS A 23 4.28 7.56 8.78
C LYS A 23 5.21 6.44 9.21
N ALA A 24 6.36 6.82 9.77
CA ALA A 24 7.28 5.84 10.34
C ALA A 24 6.60 5.04 11.45
N GLY A 25 6.78 3.73 11.42
CA GLY A 25 6.10 2.79 12.31
C GLY A 25 4.85 2.15 11.71
N ASP A 26 4.25 2.72 10.67
CA ASP A 26 3.09 2.12 10.01
C ASP A 26 3.45 0.78 9.37
N THR A 27 2.49 -0.14 9.34
CA THR A 27 2.59 -1.41 8.60
C THR A 27 1.58 -1.41 7.46
N VAL A 28 2.06 -1.56 6.23
CA VAL A 28 1.24 -1.72 5.04
C VAL A 28 1.10 -3.20 4.74
N GLN A 29 -0.13 -3.70 4.77
CA GLN A 29 -0.46 -5.07 4.37
C GLN A 29 -1.32 -5.05 3.12
N LEU A 30 -0.97 -5.88 2.14
CA LEU A 30 -1.66 -6.02 0.87
C LEU A 30 -1.75 -7.50 0.48
N GLY A 31 -2.80 -7.86 -0.24
CA GLY A 31 -3.00 -9.23 -0.70
C GLY A 31 -3.96 -9.32 -1.85
N ILE A 32 -3.81 -10.37 -2.64
CA ILE A 32 -4.73 -10.76 -3.72
C ILE A 32 -5.03 -12.24 -3.51
N ASP A 33 -6.33 -12.59 -3.55
CA ASP A 33 -6.76 -13.98 -3.41
C ASP A 33 -6.06 -14.87 -4.44
N GLY A 34 -5.48 -15.97 -3.97
CA GLY A 34 -4.70 -16.90 -4.80
C GLY A 34 -3.26 -16.46 -5.12
N LEU A 35 -2.86 -15.21 -4.87
CA LEU A 35 -1.48 -14.73 -5.03
C LEU A 35 -0.74 -14.51 -3.70
N GLY A 36 -1.47 -14.52 -2.59
CA GLY A 36 -0.91 -14.40 -1.24
C GLY A 36 -0.91 -12.96 -0.72
N THR A 37 -0.09 -12.73 0.30
CA THR A 37 -0.06 -11.46 1.06
C THR A 37 1.36 -10.96 1.26
N GLN A 38 1.52 -9.64 1.30
CA GLN A 38 2.76 -8.93 1.62
C GLN A 38 2.53 -8.00 2.80
N SER A 39 3.54 -7.86 3.67
CA SER A 39 3.55 -6.92 4.79
C SER A 39 4.87 -6.16 4.85
N GLN A 40 4.80 -4.84 5.00
CA GLN A 40 5.96 -3.94 4.96
C GLN A 40 5.87 -2.92 6.10
N ARG A 41 6.96 -2.76 6.85
CA ARG A 41 7.05 -1.73 7.89
C ARG A 41 7.69 -0.46 7.33
N VAL A 42 7.00 0.66 7.48
CA VAL A 42 7.50 1.98 7.09
C VAL A 42 8.51 2.45 8.13
N VAL A 43 9.70 2.83 7.68
CA VAL A 43 10.79 3.33 8.53
C VAL A 43 11.25 4.70 8.05
N ARG A 44 11.60 5.58 8.99
CA ARG A 44 12.29 6.85 8.66
C ARG A 44 13.79 6.58 8.65
N ARG A 45 14.46 7.01 7.59
CA ARG A 45 15.92 7.03 7.53
C ARG A 45 16.47 8.28 8.21
#